data_AF-H1Q0C1-F1
#
_entry.id   AF-H1Q0C1-F1
#
_cell.length_a   1.000
_cell.length_b   1.000
_cell.length_c   1.000
_cell.angle_alpha   90.00
_cell.angle_beta   90.00
_cell.angle_gamma   90.00
#
_symmetry.space_group_name_H-M   'P 1'
#
loop_
_entity.id
_entity.type
_entity.pdbx_description
1 polymer ?
#
loop_
_entity_poly.entity_id
_entity_poly.type
_entity_poly.pdbx_seq_one_letter_code
_entity_poly.pdbx_strand_id
1 'polypeptide(L)'
;MKRLNSSTLLIATLLLMTGCAEEAATQQDNGKSNQQEPGTKGLTAFVVEENDTKTRTTAEYFDNGGLNRGLHYYWTAGDRLWVNNGGTLIQDASNTISDVLTNNTTTPGGVKRASKASFSFEGNFTAPSYPVRYTGTGSTAGDKVTIKASQRQDVPNDASRIGEYGDCGIATANKVGIKYHFTLKHKAAYATFLPYNAPGAIGKARMTSIVVTADQPLAGTYNFTDNGLDLTSPTTPSNTISLRLDVNPNGGFSLPQTATPAVNAATMVIAPGTYTNFKVQYIFGSISNFIEKTYPSVTFIAGRNKKISQDMQIMDYSTKFYMWDAKYHYWYNHILPDGTPDNINNFPQDNSDPRWYHEGTAPLAATQSCKDCPNVNELWWYTKKGDPHLENRWQLAYYNGRLQQIYYGLWLRKKSTIVAYLKANEGYPASLTWNDMKEAYWDTPTAPHVDGRTTSVYLERKHIPSGTPANPADYFFIPIISYYKQGGNLDYEGSLIPWAYYWSSSATPGDNTAAYAFYIDGYNRIVGVQRTLNRNRGMPAIPFE
;
A
#
# COMPACT_ATOMS: atom_id res chain seq x y z
N MET A 1 -19.58 -7.88 30.75
CA MET A 1 -19.83 -6.68 29.92
C MET A 1 -19.06 -6.81 28.62
N LYS A 2 -19.78 -6.85 27.50
CA LYS A 2 -19.23 -7.04 26.15
C LYS A 2 -18.33 -5.85 25.78
N ARG A 3 -17.07 -6.10 25.42
CA ARG A 3 -16.21 -5.10 24.78
C ARG A 3 -16.66 -4.96 23.32
N LEU A 4 -17.30 -3.84 23.01
CA LEU A 4 -17.53 -3.44 21.62
C LEU A 4 -16.18 -2.99 21.04
N ASN A 5 -15.60 -3.82 20.18
CA ASN A 5 -14.53 -3.38 19.28
C ASN A 5 -15.18 -2.47 18.23
N SER A 6 -15.16 -1.16 18.47
CA SER A 6 -15.56 -0.17 17.47
C SER A 6 -14.45 -0.03 16.43
N SER A 7 -14.54 -0.86 15.39
CA SER A 7 -13.83 -0.64 14.13
C SER A 7 -14.57 0.47 13.37
N THR A 8 -14.09 1.71 13.43
CA THR A 8 -14.71 2.81 12.68
C THR A 8 -13.78 3.34 11.59
N LEU A 9 -14.35 3.33 10.38
CA LEU A 9 -13.84 3.80 9.08
C LEU A 9 -12.98 5.07 9.17
N LEU A 10 -11.72 4.98 8.72
CA LEU A 10 -11.15 6.09 7.96
C LEU A 10 -11.92 6.17 6.64
N ILE A 11 -12.59 7.30 6.41
CA ILE A 11 -13.16 7.67 5.11
C ILE A 11 -12.00 8.05 4.19
N ALA A 12 -11.29 7.03 3.70
CA ALA A 12 -10.50 7.15 2.50
C ALA A 12 -11.47 7.11 1.32
N THR A 13 -11.27 7.96 0.32
CA THR A 13 -12.05 7.97 -0.92
C THR A 13 -11.88 6.61 -1.61
N LEU A 14 -12.84 5.72 -1.35
CA LEU A 14 -12.79 4.32 -1.75
C LEU A 14 -13.34 4.20 -3.17
N LEU A 15 -12.46 4.00 -4.15
CA LEU A 15 -12.89 3.62 -5.50
C LEU A 15 -12.97 2.09 -5.59
N LEU A 16 -14.01 1.52 -4.98
CA LEU A 16 -14.54 0.26 -5.47
C LEU A 16 -15.29 0.58 -6.76
N MET A 17 -14.56 0.61 -7.88
CA MET A 17 -15.24 0.61 -9.16
C MET A 17 -16.06 -0.68 -9.21
N THR A 18 -17.39 -0.56 -9.20
CA THR A 18 -18.33 -1.60 -9.63
C THR A 18 -18.15 -1.81 -11.13
N GLY A 19 -16.94 -2.18 -11.54
CA GLY A 19 -16.68 -2.72 -12.85
C GLY A 19 -17.10 -4.17 -12.80
N CYS A 20 -18.27 -4.48 -13.37
CA CYS A 20 -18.28 -5.65 -14.22
C CYS A 20 -17.11 -5.43 -15.19
N ALA A 21 -16.01 -6.16 -14.99
CA ALA A 21 -14.96 -6.20 -16.00
C ALA A 21 -15.63 -6.79 -17.25
N GLU A 22 -15.96 -5.92 -18.20
CA GLU A 22 -16.26 -6.33 -19.56
C GLU A 22 -14.92 -6.73 -20.18
N GLU A 23 -14.78 -8.03 -20.40
CA GLU A 23 -13.61 -8.61 -21.05
C GLU A 23 -13.56 -8.16 -22.51
N ALA A 24 -12.36 -7.83 -22.98
CA ALA A 24 -12.10 -7.50 -24.37
C ALA A 24 -12.59 -8.63 -25.29
N ALA A 25 -13.42 -8.28 -26.26
CA ALA A 25 -13.60 -9.06 -27.48
C ALA A 25 -13.13 -8.18 -28.63
N THR A 26 -12.14 -8.65 -29.39
CA THR A 26 -11.80 -8.08 -30.70
C THR A 26 -11.92 -9.16 -31.75
N GLN A 27 -12.89 -8.98 -32.65
CA GLN A 27 -13.03 -9.75 -33.87
C GLN A 27 -12.11 -9.19 -34.95
N GLN A 28 -11.41 -10.07 -35.65
CA GLN A 28 -11.14 -9.93 -37.08
C GLN A 28 -10.93 -11.33 -37.67
N ASP A 29 -11.79 -11.69 -38.61
CA ASP A 29 -11.74 -12.91 -39.41
C ASP A 29 -10.60 -12.77 -40.43
N ASN A 30 -9.76 -13.81 -40.57
CA ASN A 30 -8.90 -14.02 -41.74
C ASN A 30 -8.34 -15.45 -41.78
N GLY A 31 -8.88 -16.27 -42.69
CA GLY A 31 -8.10 -17.18 -43.54
C GLY A 31 -7.62 -18.52 -42.93
N LYS A 32 -8.44 -19.56 -43.10
CA LYS A 32 -8.18 -20.97 -42.73
C LYS A 32 -6.86 -21.52 -43.29
N SER A 33 -5.97 -21.98 -42.41
CA SER A 33 -4.83 -22.86 -42.72
C SER A 33 -5.07 -24.28 -42.21
N ASN A 34 -5.37 -25.20 -43.13
CA ASN A 34 -5.66 -26.63 -42.87
C ASN A 34 -4.43 -27.53 -43.12
N GLN A 35 -3.22 -27.09 -42.78
CA GLN A 35 -2.06 -27.98 -42.84
C GLN A 35 -1.80 -28.66 -41.49
N GLN A 36 -1.47 -29.95 -41.57
CA GLN A 36 -1.05 -30.79 -40.45
C GLN A 36 0.42 -30.48 -40.17
N GLU A 37 0.75 -30.19 -38.92
CA GLU A 37 2.13 -29.86 -38.54
C GLU A 37 3.04 -31.10 -38.67
N PRO A 38 4.28 -30.93 -39.16
CA PRO A 38 5.24 -32.03 -39.28
C PRO A 38 5.44 -32.75 -37.94
N GLY A 39 5.36 -34.09 -37.92
CA GLY A 39 5.57 -34.90 -36.70
C GLY A 39 4.29 -35.33 -35.96
N THR A 40 3.09 -34.95 -36.43
CA THR A 40 1.80 -35.30 -35.78
C THR A 40 1.05 -36.46 -36.45
N LYS A 41 1.75 -37.34 -37.18
CA LYS A 41 1.11 -38.40 -37.97
C LYS A 41 0.43 -39.42 -37.04
N GLY A 42 -0.91 -39.47 -37.07
CA GLY A 42 -1.72 -40.35 -36.22
C GLY A 42 -2.31 -39.68 -34.97
N LEU A 43 -2.04 -38.39 -34.74
CA LEU A 43 -2.61 -37.61 -33.63
C LEU A 43 -3.78 -36.74 -34.10
N THR A 44 -4.71 -36.44 -33.18
CA THR A 44 -5.80 -35.48 -33.41
C THR A 44 -5.46 -34.15 -32.76
N ALA A 45 -5.52 -33.05 -33.53
CA ALA A 45 -5.22 -31.71 -33.04
C ALA A 45 -6.46 -30.99 -32.50
N PHE A 46 -6.33 -30.43 -31.30
CA PHE A 46 -7.24 -29.49 -30.68
C PHE A 46 -6.57 -28.12 -30.64
N VAL A 47 -7.17 -27.15 -31.33
CA VAL A 47 -6.58 -25.84 -31.59
C VAL A 47 -7.42 -24.75 -30.96
N VAL A 48 -6.77 -23.79 -30.32
CA VAL A 48 -7.41 -22.57 -29.83
C VAL A 48 -8.01 -21.80 -31.02
N GLU A 49 -9.24 -21.30 -30.87
CA GLU A 49 -9.84 -20.45 -31.91
C GLU A 49 -8.95 -19.25 -32.24
N GLU A 50 -8.76 -18.98 -33.53
CA GLU A 50 -7.88 -17.88 -33.95
C GLU A 50 -8.46 -16.54 -33.48
N ASN A 51 -7.59 -15.71 -32.88
CA ASN A 51 -7.90 -14.40 -32.29
C ASN A 51 -8.67 -14.43 -30.97
N ASP A 52 -8.83 -15.59 -30.33
CA ASP A 52 -9.42 -15.66 -29.00
C ASP A 52 -8.38 -15.43 -27.88
N THR A 53 -8.54 -14.32 -27.15
CA THR A 53 -7.72 -13.98 -25.99
C THR A 53 -8.21 -14.62 -24.69
N LYS A 54 -9.42 -15.20 -24.68
CA LYS A 54 -10.08 -15.71 -23.47
C LYS A 54 -9.59 -17.08 -23.04
N THR A 55 -8.79 -17.75 -23.87
CA THR A 55 -8.43 -19.15 -23.62
C THR A 55 -7.13 -19.37 -22.85
N ARG A 56 -6.48 -18.29 -22.44
CA ARG A 56 -5.05 -18.29 -22.16
C ARG A 56 -4.82 -18.23 -20.63
N THR A 57 -3.65 -18.53 -20.09
CA THR A 57 -3.45 -19.08 -18.72
C THR A 57 -2.42 -18.37 -17.82
N THR A 58 -1.75 -17.33 -18.32
CA THR A 58 -1.00 -16.27 -17.58
C THR A 58 -1.66 -14.93 -17.88
N ALA A 59 -1.48 -13.88 -17.06
CA ALA A 59 -2.07 -12.58 -17.40
C ALA A 59 -1.24 -11.32 -17.07
N GLU A 60 -1.63 -10.21 -17.71
CA GLU A 60 -1.26 -8.84 -17.35
C GLU A 60 -2.51 -8.03 -17.02
N TYR A 61 -2.41 -7.15 -16.03
CA TYR A 61 -3.47 -6.21 -15.73
C TYR A 61 -3.31 -4.92 -16.54
N PHE A 62 -4.39 -4.51 -17.21
CA PHE A 62 -4.51 -3.20 -17.88
C PHE A 62 -5.58 -2.35 -17.19
N ASP A 63 -5.32 -1.06 -17.01
CA ASP A 63 -6.26 -0.09 -16.41
C ASP A 63 -6.60 1.06 -17.38
N ASN A 64 -6.57 0.80 -18.69
CA ASN A 64 -6.68 1.83 -19.73
C ASN A 64 -8.12 2.14 -20.17
N GLY A 65 -9.12 1.62 -19.42
CA GLY A 65 -10.54 1.80 -19.72
C GLY A 65 -11.02 1.01 -20.95
N GLY A 66 -12.35 0.98 -21.14
CA GLY A 66 -13.00 0.22 -22.22
C GLY A 66 -12.66 -1.27 -22.18
N LEU A 67 -12.48 -1.87 -23.36
CA LEU A 67 -12.11 -3.28 -23.54
C LEU A 67 -10.68 -3.59 -23.06
N ASN A 68 -9.84 -2.60 -22.75
CA ASN A 68 -8.46 -2.80 -22.25
C ASN A 68 -8.39 -2.64 -20.71
N ARG A 69 -9.38 -3.21 -20.00
CA ARG A 69 -9.43 -3.22 -18.54
C ARG A 69 -9.56 -4.66 -18.03
N GLY A 70 -8.68 -5.05 -17.11
CA GLY A 70 -8.70 -6.38 -16.50
C GLY A 70 -7.48 -7.21 -16.87
N LEU A 71 -7.58 -8.52 -16.66
CA LEU A 71 -6.52 -9.48 -17.00
C LEU A 71 -6.57 -9.85 -18.47
N HIS A 72 -5.45 -9.69 -19.16
CA HIS A 72 -5.25 -10.14 -20.53
C HIS A 72 -4.44 -11.41 -20.49
N TYR A 73 -5.04 -12.51 -20.96
CA TYR A 73 -4.44 -13.81 -20.77
C TYR A 73 -3.43 -14.20 -21.88
N TYR A 74 -2.47 -15.11 -21.61
CA TYR A 74 -1.49 -15.73 -22.55
C TYR A 74 -1.16 -17.18 -22.21
N TRP A 75 -0.70 -18.00 -23.15
CA TRP A 75 -0.24 -19.36 -22.86
C TRP A 75 1.22 -19.32 -22.39
N THR A 76 1.58 -20.25 -21.51
CA THR A 76 2.93 -20.39 -20.94
C THR A 76 3.45 -21.81 -21.07
N ALA A 77 4.77 -21.95 -21.01
CA ALA A 77 5.41 -23.25 -21.02
C ALA A 77 4.84 -24.16 -19.91
N GLY A 78 4.54 -25.41 -20.26
CA GLY A 78 4.04 -26.40 -19.30
C GLY A 78 2.51 -26.47 -19.18
N ASP A 79 1.76 -25.61 -19.87
CA ASP A 79 0.31 -25.74 -19.94
C ASP A 79 -0.09 -26.98 -20.74
N ARG A 80 -1.07 -27.72 -20.21
CA ARG A 80 -1.59 -28.99 -20.73
C ARG A 80 -3.10 -28.95 -20.82
N LEU A 81 -3.66 -29.77 -21.69
CA LEU A 81 -5.10 -29.80 -21.95
C LEU A 81 -5.64 -31.21 -21.80
N TRP A 82 -6.87 -31.33 -21.31
CA TRP A 82 -7.57 -32.60 -21.18
C TRP A 82 -8.79 -32.64 -22.08
N VAL A 83 -9.04 -33.79 -22.71
CA VAL A 83 -10.27 -34.07 -23.45
C VAL A 83 -11.03 -35.17 -22.73
N ASN A 84 -12.33 -34.95 -22.51
CA ASN A 84 -13.24 -35.99 -22.04
C ASN A 84 -13.79 -36.77 -23.24
N ASN A 85 -13.30 -38.00 -23.45
CA ASN A 85 -13.76 -38.89 -24.51
C ASN A 85 -14.59 -40.01 -23.89
N GLY A 86 -15.91 -39.83 -23.84
CA GLY A 86 -16.84 -40.86 -23.34
C GLY A 86 -16.67 -41.20 -21.85
N GLY A 87 -16.23 -40.24 -21.03
CA GLY A 87 -15.98 -40.41 -19.59
C GLY A 87 -14.51 -40.63 -19.24
N THR A 88 -13.66 -40.95 -20.21
CA THR A 88 -12.20 -41.05 -20.02
C THR A 88 -11.55 -39.70 -20.28
N LEU A 89 -10.82 -39.20 -19.27
CA LEU A 89 -10.01 -37.98 -19.41
C LEU A 89 -8.64 -38.34 -19.99
N ILE A 90 -8.33 -37.75 -21.14
CA ILE A 90 -7.08 -37.96 -21.87
C ILE A 90 -6.32 -36.64 -21.85
N GLN A 91 -5.07 -36.62 -21.39
CA GLN A 91 -4.18 -35.45 -21.49
C GLN A 91 -3.57 -35.38 -22.89
N ASP A 92 -3.23 -34.19 -23.38
CA ASP A 92 -2.47 -34.03 -24.61
C ASP A 92 -1.16 -34.82 -24.54
N ALA A 93 -0.69 -35.37 -25.66
CA ALA A 93 0.62 -36.00 -25.76
C ALA A 93 1.72 -34.94 -25.97
N SER A 94 1.43 -33.94 -26.79
CA SER A 94 2.32 -32.82 -27.09
C SER A 94 1.54 -31.55 -27.43
N ASN A 95 2.22 -30.40 -27.37
CA ASN A 95 1.65 -29.11 -27.76
C ASN A 95 2.71 -28.18 -28.36
N THR A 96 2.26 -27.14 -29.05
CA THR A 96 3.11 -26.20 -29.82
C THR A 96 3.57 -24.99 -29.01
N ILE A 97 3.24 -24.89 -27.71
CA ILE A 97 3.41 -23.66 -26.95
C ILE A 97 4.87 -23.21 -26.96
N SER A 98 5.79 -24.12 -26.64
CA SER A 98 7.23 -23.85 -26.56
C SER A 98 7.81 -23.29 -27.86
N ASP A 99 7.25 -23.67 -29.02
CA ASP A 99 7.72 -23.27 -30.34
C ASP A 99 7.31 -21.83 -30.70
N VAL A 100 6.25 -21.33 -30.07
CA VAL A 100 5.64 -20.02 -30.38
C VAL A 100 5.75 -19.02 -29.22
N LEU A 101 6.56 -19.32 -28.20
CA LEU A 101 6.85 -18.42 -27.08
C LEU A 101 7.63 -17.18 -27.55
N THR A 102 7.11 -16.01 -27.23
CA THR A 102 7.74 -14.71 -27.52
C THR A 102 8.02 -13.95 -26.22
N ASN A 103 9.01 -13.05 -26.26
CA ASN A 103 9.30 -12.20 -25.10
C ASN A 103 8.13 -11.27 -24.81
N ASN A 104 7.85 -11.05 -23.52
CA ASN A 104 6.91 -10.03 -23.10
C ASN A 104 7.54 -8.63 -23.28
N THR A 105 6.94 -7.79 -24.13
CA THR A 105 7.44 -6.44 -24.42
C THR A 105 6.89 -5.37 -23.47
N THR A 106 5.83 -5.67 -22.70
CA THR A 106 5.14 -4.71 -21.82
C THR A 106 5.56 -4.82 -20.35
N THR A 107 6.02 -6.00 -19.92
CA THR A 107 6.49 -6.22 -18.54
C THR A 107 7.96 -6.68 -18.53
N PRO A 108 8.92 -5.75 -18.30
CA PRO A 108 10.33 -6.09 -18.21
C PRO A 108 10.61 -7.18 -17.17
N GLY A 109 11.34 -8.22 -17.56
CA GLY A 109 11.64 -9.38 -16.70
C GLY A 109 10.51 -10.41 -16.61
N GLY A 110 9.35 -10.17 -17.22
CA GLY A 110 8.25 -11.14 -17.29
C GLY A 110 8.59 -12.37 -18.15
N VAL A 111 7.86 -13.46 -17.92
CA VAL A 111 8.06 -14.71 -18.68
C VAL A 111 7.68 -14.55 -20.15
N LYS A 112 8.20 -15.46 -21.00
CA LYS A 112 7.77 -15.59 -22.40
C LYS A 112 6.33 -16.08 -22.49
N ARG A 113 5.63 -15.67 -23.54
CA ARG A 113 4.19 -15.87 -23.72
C ARG A 113 3.85 -16.29 -25.15
N ALA A 114 2.82 -17.12 -25.28
CA ALA A 114 2.28 -17.56 -26.56
C ALA A 114 0.83 -17.06 -26.72
N SER A 115 0.51 -16.51 -27.89
CA SER A 115 -0.84 -16.01 -28.21
C SER A 115 -1.75 -17.09 -28.82
N LYS A 116 -1.18 -18.22 -29.22
CA LYS A 116 -1.84 -19.38 -29.84
C LYS A 116 -1.25 -20.67 -29.27
N ALA A 117 -2.04 -21.73 -29.24
CA ALA A 117 -1.60 -23.08 -28.85
C ALA A 117 -2.40 -24.14 -29.63
N SER A 118 -1.72 -25.23 -29.98
CA SER A 118 -2.32 -26.45 -30.51
C SER A 118 -1.88 -27.62 -29.64
N PHE A 119 -2.82 -28.50 -29.32
CA PHE A 119 -2.63 -29.65 -28.45
C PHE A 119 -2.94 -30.92 -29.25
N SER A 120 -2.01 -31.87 -29.26
CA SER A 120 -2.13 -33.13 -30.01
C SER A 120 -2.44 -34.28 -29.07
N PHE A 121 -3.49 -35.03 -29.38
CA PHE A 121 -3.97 -36.14 -28.56
C PHE A 121 -3.82 -37.48 -29.27
N GLU A 122 -3.44 -38.49 -28.50
CA GLU A 122 -3.54 -39.90 -28.88
C GLU A 122 -4.98 -40.39 -28.69
N GLY A 123 -5.46 -41.21 -29.61
CA GLY A 123 -6.78 -41.83 -29.54
C GLY A 123 -7.68 -41.55 -30.73
N ASN A 124 -8.85 -42.20 -30.72
CA ASN A 124 -9.83 -42.08 -31.79
C ASN A 124 -10.90 -41.03 -31.46
N PHE A 125 -10.91 -39.92 -32.20
CA PHE A 125 -11.82 -38.79 -32.00
C PHE A 125 -12.76 -38.62 -33.21
N THR A 126 -13.92 -39.27 -33.15
CA THR A 126 -14.90 -39.32 -34.24
C THR A 126 -16.14 -38.45 -34.02
N ALA A 127 -16.46 -38.09 -32.77
CA ALA A 127 -17.65 -37.31 -32.44
C ALA A 127 -17.55 -35.87 -32.99
N PRO A 128 -18.69 -35.20 -33.24
CA PRO A 128 -18.68 -33.83 -33.75
C PRO A 128 -18.08 -32.81 -32.75
N SER A 129 -18.08 -33.14 -31.46
CA SER A 129 -17.54 -32.28 -30.41
C SER A 129 -17.10 -33.06 -29.17
N TYR A 130 -16.20 -32.50 -28.38
CA TYR A 130 -15.73 -33.06 -27.11
C TYR A 130 -15.64 -32.00 -26.00
N PRO A 131 -15.98 -32.33 -24.74
CA PRO A 131 -15.65 -31.48 -23.60
C PRO A 131 -14.13 -31.42 -23.39
N VAL A 132 -13.66 -30.22 -23.06
CA VAL A 132 -12.25 -29.92 -22.84
C VAL A 132 -12.08 -29.26 -21.48
N ARG A 133 -10.98 -29.59 -20.79
CA ARG A 133 -10.63 -29.03 -19.49
C ARG A 133 -9.19 -28.55 -19.48
N TYR A 134 -8.97 -27.39 -18.87
CA TYR A 134 -7.68 -26.90 -18.42
C TYR A 134 -7.69 -26.89 -16.88
N THR A 135 -6.76 -27.60 -16.25
CA THR A 135 -6.72 -27.80 -14.79
C THR A 135 -5.50 -27.19 -14.11
N GLY A 136 -4.84 -26.23 -14.78
CA GLY A 136 -3.68 -25.52 -14.27
C GLY A 136 -2.34 -26.11 -14.73
N THR A 137 -1.31 -25.26 -14.77
CA THR A 137 0.05 -25.62 -15.13
C THR A 137 0.61 -26.67 -14.16
N GLY A 138 1.18 -27.75 -14.70
CA GLY A 138 1.75 -28.84 -13.91
C GLY A 138 0.72 -29.77 -13.25
N SER A 139 -0.57 -29.63 -13.57
CA SER A 139 -1.59 -30.57 -13.08
C SER A 139 -1.46 -31.94 -13.74
N THR A 140 -1.52 -32.99 -12.92
CA THR A 140 -1.55 -34.40 -13.36
C THR A 140 -2.97 -35.00 -13.34
N ALA A 141 -3.98 -34.20 -12.99
CA ALA A 141 -5.37 -34.63 -12.88
C ALA A 141 -6.30 -33.73 -13.72
N GLY A 142 -7.15 -34.35 -14.54
CA GLY A 142 -8.16 -33.65 -15.35
C GLY A 142 -9.49 -33.40 -14.61
N ASP A 143 -9.63 -33.91 -13.39
CA ASP A 143 -10.85 -33.90 -12.58
C ASP A 143 -10.72 -33.15 -11.25
N LYS A 144 -9.57 -32.49 -11.01
CA LYS A 144 -9.29 -31.74 -9.79
C LYS A 144 -8.51 -30.47 -10.09
N VAL A 145 -8.77 -29.44 -9.29
CA VAL A 145 -8.03 -28.17 -9.31
C VAL A 145 -7.76 -27.73 -7.87
N THR A 146 -6.53 -27.33 -7.60
CA THR A 146 -6.14 -26.77 -6.29
C THR A 146 -5.91 -25.27 -6.44
N ILE A 147 -6.75 -24.48 -5.79
CA ILE A 147 -6.49 -23.05 -5.57
C ILE A 147 -5.57 -22.95 -4.36
N LYS A 148 -4.32 -22.54 -4.59
CA LYS A 148 -3.28 -22.60 -3.56
C LYS A 148 -3.39 -21.45 -2.55
N ALA A 149 -3.27 -21.77 -1.27
CA ALA A 149 -3.20 -20.78 -0.18
C ALA A 149 -1.86 -20.04 -0.11
N SER A 150 -0.82 -20.56 -0.78
CA SER A 150 0.50 -19.92 -0.90
C SER A 150 0.80 -19.69 -2.37
N GLN A 151 0.95 -18.42 -2.74
CA GLN A 151 1.18 -17.95 -4.10
C GLN A 151 2.39 -17.01 -4.12
N ARG A 152 2.97 -16.78 -5.29
CA ARG A 152 4.14 -15.90 -5.46
C ARG A 152 4.07 -15.16 -6.80
N GLN A 153 4.48 -13.90 -6.80
CA GLN A 153 4.68 -13.11 -8.01
C GLN A 153 6.05 -12.44 -7.97
N ASP A 154 6.83 -12.63 -9.03
CA ASP A 154 8.25 -12.26 -9.06
C ASP A 154 8.48 -10.89 -9.70
N VAL A 155 7.57 -10.49 -10.59
CA VAL A 155 7.66 -9.25 -11.36
C VAL A 155 6.32 -8.52 -11.28
N PRO A 156 6.29 -7.20 -11.00
CA PRO A 156 5.05 -6.44 -11.02
C PRO A 156 4.31 -6.63 -12.34
N ASN A 157 2.99 -6.76 -12.27
CA ASN A 157 2.10 -7.01 -13.41
C ASN A 157 2.32 -8.30 -14.22
N ASP A 158 3.24 -9.18 -13.83
CA ASP A 158 3.41 -10.50 -14.47
C ASP A 158 2.68 -11.59 -13.67
N ALA A 159 1.41 -11.83 -13.98
CA ALA A 159 0.63 -12.91 -13.37
C ALA A 159 0.92 -14.27 -14.05
N SER A 160 2.21 -14.57 -14.24
CA SER A 160 2.69 -15.73 -15.01
C SER A 160 2.45 -17.09 -14.39
N ARG A 161 2.19 -17.12 -13.08
CA ARG A 161 2.03 -18.35 -12.31
C ARG A 161 0.58 -18.64 -11.91
N ILE A 162 -0.41 -17.91 -12.42
CA ILE A 162 -1.82 -18.15 -12.06
C ILE A 162 -2.25 -19.58 -12.41
N GLY A 163 -1.72 -20.16 -13.50
CA GLY A 163 -1.84 -21.58 -13.83
C GLY A 163 -1.37 -22.52 -12.71
N GLU A 164 -0.26 -22.21 -12.03
CA GLU A 164 0.24 -22.99 -10.89
C GLU A 164 -0.62 -22.83 -9.62
N TYR A 165 -1.47 -21.80 -9.57
CA TYR A 165 -2.23 -21.40 -8.38
C TYR A 165 -3.72 -21.67 -8.44
N GLY A 166 -4.17 -22.40 -9.47
CA GLY A 166 -5.55 -22.88 -9.60
C GLY A 166 -6.35 -22.19 -10.69
N ASP A 167 -5.70 -21.44 -11.59
CA ASP A 167 -6.35 -21.09 -12.85
C ASP A 167 -6.79 -22.36 -13.58
N CYS A 168 -8.02 -22.34 -14.07
CA CYS A 168 -8.67 -23.48 -14.69
C CYS A 168 -9.78 -23.01 -15.63
N GLY A 169 -10.15 -23.86 -16.57
CA GLY A 169 -11.18 -23.54 -17.56
C GLY A 169 -11.80 -24.77 -18.19
N ILE A 170 -12.97 -24.58 -18.79
CA ILE A 170 -13.67 -25.60 -19.57
C ILE A 170 -13.98 -25.08 -20.96
N ALA A 171 -14.14 -25.98 -21.92
CA ALA A 171 -14.63 -25.66 -23.26
C ALA A 171 -15.42 -26.82 -23.86
N THR A 172 -16.11 -26.53 -24.95
CA THR A 172 -16.59 -27.53 -25.91
C THR A 172 -15.79 -27.36 -27.18
N ALA A 173 -15.03 -28.37 -27.56
CA ALA A 173 -14.25 -28.36 -28.78
C ALA A 173 -15.07 -28.92 -29.95
N ASN A 174 -15.18 -28.19 -31.06
CA ASN A 174 -16.01 -28.55 -32.20
C ASN A 174 -15.15 -28.91 -33.41
N LYS A 175 -15.53 -29.96 -34.14
CA LYS A 175 -14.79 -30.41 -35.32
C LYS A 175 -14.92 -29.44 -36.49
N VAL A 176 -13.80 -28.96 -37.01
CA VAL A 176 -13.70 -28.17 -38.24
C VAL A 176 -12.63 -28.80 -39.14
N GLY A 177 -13.07 -29.43 -40.23
CA GLY A 177 -12.18 -30.24 -41.07
C GLY A 177 -11.59 -31.42 -40.29
N ILE A 178 -10.27 -31.44 -40.14
CA ILE A 178 -9.53 -32.50 -39.42
C ILE A 178 -9.14 -32.12 -37.99
N LYS A 179 -9.45 -30.90 -37.54
CA LYS A 179 -9.06 -30.37 -36.23
C LYS A 179 -10.29 -30.08 -35.37
N TYR A 180 -10.13 -30.01 -34.06
CA TYR A 180 -11.16 -29.54 -33.13
C TYR A 180 -10.80 -28.14 -32.64
N HIS A 181 -11.74 -27.21 -32.68
CA HIS A 181 -11.53 -25.83 -32.26
C HIS A 181 -12.25 -25.56 -30.95
N PHE A 182 -11.60 -24.83 -30.03
CA PHE A 182 -12.18 -24.54 -28.71
C PHE A 182 -11.84 -23.14 -28.19
N THR A 183 -12.74 -22.66 -27.33
CA THR A 183 -12.59 -21.46 -26.51
C THR A 183 -12.73 -21.84 -25.03
N LEU A 184 -11.64 -21.75 -24.26
CA LEU A 184 -11.71 -21.94 -22.82
C LEU A 184 -12.47 -20.79 -22.15
N LYS A 185 -13.33 -21.17 -21.20
CA LYS A 185 -13.98 -20.27 -20.25
C LYS A 185 -13.37 -20.51 -18.88
N HIS A 186 -12.67 -19.51 -18.36
CA HIS A 186 -12.06 -19.58 -17.03
C HIS A 186 -13.10 -19.80 -15.94
N LYS A 187 -12.74 -20.62 -14.95
CA LYS A 187 -13.60 -21.02 -13.84
C LYS A 187 -13.04 -20.64 -12.48
N ALA A 188 -11.77 -20.26 -12.38
CA ALA A 188 -11.21 -19.57 -11.22
C ALA A 188 -11.63 -18.08 -11.20
N ALA A 189 -11.37 -17.37 -10.11
CA ALA A 189 -11.50 -15.91 -10.06
C ALA A 189 -10.17 -15.28 -9.61
N TYR A 190 -10.02 -13.96 -9.83
CA TYR A 190 -8.75 -13.28 -9.59
C TYR A 190 -8.94 -11.95 -8.85
N ALA A 191 -8.01 -11.64 -7.96
CA ALA A 191 -7.85 -10.31 -7.38
C ALA A 191 -6.57 -9.68 -7.94
N THR A 192 -6.64 -8.46 -8.44
CA THR A 192 -5.44 -7.65 -8.72
C THR A 192 -5.36 -6.51 -7.74
N PHE A 193 -4.32 -6.53 -6.91
CA PHE A 193 -4.01 -5.50 -5.95
C PHE A 193 -3.18 -4.40 -6.61
N LEU A 194 -3.59 -3.14 -6.41
CA LEU A 194 -2.93 -1.97 -6.98
C LEU A 194 -2.79 -0.85 -5.92
N PRO A 195 -1.99 -1.08 -4.87
CA PRO A 195 -1.87 -0.15 -3.73
C PRO A 195 -0.97 1.06 -4.05
N TYR A 196 -1.34 2.26 -3.66
CA TYR A 196 -0.55 3.48 -3.91
C TYR A 196 -0.48 4.35 -2.66
N ASN A 197 0.30 5.42 -2.69
CA ASN A 197 0.42 6.35 -1.56
C ASN A 197 0.30 7.80 -2.01
N ALA A 198 -0.91 8.37 -1.97
CA ALA A 198 -1.17 9.71 -2.46
C ALA A 198 -0.26 10.81 -1.84
N PRO A 199 0.09 10.76 -0.53
CA PRO A 199 1.01 11.71 0.07
C PRO A 199 2.41 11.77 -0.60
N GLY A 200 2.85 10.69 -1.23
CA GLY A 200 4.14 10.63 -1.93
C GLY A 200 4.66 9.20 -2.07
N ALA A 201 5.53 8.95 -3.05
CA ALA A 201 6.15 7.63 -3.20
C ALA A 201 7.09 7.33 -2.02
N ILE A 202 7.03 6.11 -1.47
CA ILE A 202 7.92 5.69 -0.37
C ILE A 202 9.12 4.95 -0.97
N GLY A 203 10.20 5.69 -1.26
CA GLY A 203 11.26 5.25 -2.17
C GLY A 203 12.10 4.04 -1.73
N LYS A 204 12.34 3.84 -0.42
CA LYS A 204 13.14 2.70 0.07
C LYS A 204 12.31 1.51 0.55
N ALA A 205 11.01 1.69 0.73
CA ALA A 205 10.17 0.63 1.28
C ALA A 205 9.59 -0.26 0.19
N ARG A 206 9.56 -1.56 0.47
CA ARG A 206 9.14 -2.59 -0.48
C ARG A 206 8.02 -3.40 0.12
N MET A 207 6.94 -3.54 -0.62
CA MET A 207 5.84 -4.44 -0.29
C MET A 207 6.27 -5.86 -0.61
N THR A 208 6.36 -6.71 0.40
CA THR A 208 6.95 -8.06 0.32
C THR A 208 5.92 -9.16 0.28
N SER A 209 4.70 -8.89 0.77
CA SER A 209 3.59 -9.82 0.65
C SER A 209 2.22 -9.14 0.80
N ILE A 210 1.22 -9.83 0.30
CA ILE A 210 -0.19 -9.52 0.49
C ILE A 210 -0.86 -10.75 1.10
N VAL A 211 -1.54 -10.58 2.23
CA VAL A 211 -2.29 -11.66 2.89
C VAL A 211 -3.77 -11.31 2.88
N VAL A 212 -4.58 -12.23 2.40
CA VAL A 212 -6.03 -12.11 2.36
C VAL A 212 -6.65 -13.11 3.32
N THR A 213 -7.63 -12.67 4.10
CA THR A 213 -8.45 -13.54 4.96
C THR A 213 -9.93 -13.25 4.81
N ALA A 214 -10.79 -14.23 5.05
CA ALA A 214 -12.25 -14.08 5.06
C ALA A 214 -12.92 -15.12 5.98
N ASP A 215 -14.22 -15.00 6.21
CA ASP A 215 -14.96 -15.99 7.00
C ASP A 215 -15.19 -17.31 6.23
N GLN A 216 -15.15 -17.27 4.90
CA GLN A 216 -15.34 -18.41 4.00
C GLN A 216 -14.02 -18.90 3.38
N PRO A 217 -13.91 -20.18 2.97
CA PRO A 217 -12.73 -20.69 2.28
C PRO A 217 -12.43 -19.95 0.96
N LEU A 218 -11.26 -19.33 0.90
CA LEU A 218 -10.72 -18.63 -0.27
C LEU A 218 -9.97 -19.59 -1.21
N ALA A 219 -9.45 -20.68 -0.65
CA ALA A 219 -8.58 -21.64 -1.31
C ALA A 219 -8.91 -23.08 -0.85
N GLY A 220 -8.46 -24.06 -1.63
CA GLY A 220 -8.71 -25.47 -1.39
C GLY A 220 -8.54 -26.30 -2.65
N THR A 221 -8.75 -27.61 -2.53
CA THR A 221 -8.79 -28.52 -3.67
C THR A 221 -10.22 -28.93 -3.96
N TYR A 222 -10.66 -28.65 -5.18
CA TYR A 222 -12.02 -28.80 -5.65
C TYR A 222 -12.09 -29.91 -6.71
N ASN A 223 -13.21 -30.63 -6.73
CA ASN A 223 -13.54 -31.46 -7.89
C ASN A 223 -13.78 -30.54 -9.10
N PHE A 224 -13.35 -30.99 -10.27
CA PHE A 224 -13.46 -30.26 -11.51
C PHE A 224 -14.16 -31.13 -12.55
N THR A 225 -15.24 -30.59 -13.13
CA THR A 225 -16.10 -31.29 -14.08
C THR A 225 -16.20 -30.52 -15.39
N ASP A 226 -16.95 -31.05 -16.36
CA ASP A 226 -17.27 -30.31 -17.59
C ASP A 226 -18.13 -29.05 -17.33
N ASN A 227 -18.61 -28.85 -16.10
CA ASN A 227 -19.31 -27.64 -15.65
C ASN A 227 -18.38 -26.64 -14.92
N GLY A 228 -17.14 -27.03 -14.60
CA GLY A 228 -16.16 -26.25 -13.86
C GLY A 228 -15.93 -26.75 -12.43
N LEU A 229 -15.51 -25.83 -11.55
CA LEU A 229 -15.24 -26.09 -10.13
C LEU A 229 -16.53 -26.42 -9.37
N ASP A 230 -16.52 -27.50 -8.61
CA ASP A 230 -17.52 -27.77 -7.57
C ASP A 230 -17.10 -27.09 -6.26
N LEU A 231 -17.74 -25.96 -5.95
CA LEU A 231 -17.40 -25.12 -4.80
C LEU A 231 -18.04 -25.57 -3.48
N THR A 232 -18.87 -26.62 -3.48
CA THR A 232 -19.70 -26.97 -2.32
C THR A 232 -18.93 -27.60 -1.16
N SER A 233 -17.87 -28.37 -1.44
CA SER A 233 -17.10 -29.10 -0.44
C SER A 233 -15.61 -29.21 -0.83
N PRO A 234 -14.82 -28.12 -0.75
CA PRO A 234 -13.38 -28.21 -0.95
C PRO A 234 -12.72 -29.12 0.07
N THR A 235 -11.75 -29.91 -0.39
CA THR A 235 -10.78 -30.57 0.48
C THR A 235 -9.66 -29.59 0.83
N THR A 236 -9.08 -29.71 2.03
CA THR A 236 -8.05 -28.79 2.55
C THR A 236 -8.42 -27.30 2.43
N PRO A 237 -9.62 -26.89 2.87
CA PRO A 237 -10.06 -25.50 2.74
C PRO A 237 -9.14 -24.57 3.54
N SER A 238 -8.89 -23.38 2.99
CA SER A 238 -8.19 -22.30 3.67
C SER A 238 -8.98 -21.01 3.57
N ASN A 239 -9.19 -20.38 4.72
CA ASN A 239 -9.75 -19.03 4.83
C ASN A 239 -8.69 -17.93 4.65
N THR A 240 -7.47 -18.31 4.27
CA THR A 240 -6.32 -17.42 4.10
C THR A 240 -5.59 -17.73 2.79
N ILE A 241 -5.19 -16.69 2.05
CA ILE A 241 -4.23 -16.80 0.96
C ILE A 241 -3.10 -15.79 1.19
N SER A 242 -1.86 -16.24 1.02
CA SER A 242 -0.67 -15.39 1.02
C SER A 242 -0.09 -15.30 -0.40
N LEU A 243 0.20 -14.08 -0.85
CA LEU A 243 0.91 -13.80 -2.08
C LEU A 243 2.25 -13.15 -1.72
N ARG A 244 3.34 -13.89 -1.92
CA ARG A 244 4.70 -13.39 -1.75
C ARG A 244 5.12 -12.58 -2.98
N LEU A 245 5.68 -11.39 -2.76
CA LEU A 245 6.16 -10.50 -3.82
C LEU A 245 7.68 -10.47 -3.75
N ASP A 246 8.35 -11.24 -4.61
CA ASP A 246 9.78 -11.52 -4.46
C ASP A 246 10.55 -11.09 -5.70
N VAL A 247 11.04 -9.85 -5.68
CA VAL A 247 11.93 -9.32 -6.71
C VAL A 247 13.37 -9.47 -6.22
N ASN A 248 14.17 -10.34 -6.82
CA ASN A 248 15.62 -10.34 -6.60
C ASN A 248 16.23 -9.14 -7.35
N PRO A 249 17.10 -8.28 -6.76
CA PRO A 249 17.67 -8.32 -5.40
C PRO A 249 16.95 -7.44 -4.36
N ASN A 250 15.86 -6.75 -4.75
CA ASN A 250 15.27 -5.66 -3.97
C ASN A 250 14.17 -6.08 -2.98
N GLY A 251 13.80 -7.37 -2.94
CA GLY A 251 12.97 -7.98 -1.90
C GLY A 251 11.47 -7.68 -1.94
N GLY A 252 10.94 -6.94 -2.92
CA GLY A 252 9.50 -6.66 -3.04
C GLY A 252 9.12 -5.58 -4.06
N PHE A 253 7.81 -5.30 -4.18
CA PHE A 253 7.26 -4.31 -5.11
C PHE A 253 7.31 -2.90 -4.51
N SER A 254 7.53 -1.87 -5.34
CA SER A 254 7.53 -0.47 -4.88
C SER A 254 6.11 0.00 -4.54
N LEU A 255 6.01 1.04 -3.70
CA LEU A 255 4.75 1.75 -3.44
C LEU A 255 4.76 3.15 -4.12
N PRO A 256 4.20 3.30 -5.33
CA PRO A 256 4.19 4.56 -6.06
C PRO A 256 3.17 5.56 -5.49
N GLN A 257 3.32 6.83 -5.85
CA GLN A 257 2.37 7.89 -5.47
C GLN A 257 0.98 7.68 -6.10
N THR A 258 0.95 7.17 -7.32
CA THR A 258 -0.27 6.83 -8.07
C THR A 258 -0.28 5.35 -8.43
N ALA A 259 -1.47 4.75 -8.49
CA ALA A 259 -1.65 3.38 -8.92
C ALA A 259 -1.00 3.15 -10.31
N THR A 260 0.04 2.30 -10.39
CA THR A 260 0.88 2.17 -11.59
C THR A 260 1.20 0.70 -11.86
N PRO A 261 0.44 -0.02 -12.70
CA PRO A 261 0.52 -1.47 -12.82
C PRO A 261 1.93 -2.05 -12.97
N ALA A 262 2.75 -1.46 -13.84
CA ALA A 262 4.14 -1.87 -14.08
C ALA A 262 5.08 -1.77 -12.85
N VAL A 263 4.63 -1.14 -11.76
CA VAL A 263 5.41 -0.90 -10.54
C VAL A 263 4.92 -1.75 -9.36
N ASN A 264 3.61 -1.95 -9.24
CA ASN A 264 2.99 -2.45 -8.01
C ASN A 264 1.79 -3.41 -8.20
N ALA A 265 1.41 -3.77 -9.44
CA ALA A 265 0.31 -4.71 -9.64
C ALA A 265 0.69 -6.12 -9.18
N ALA A 266 -0.13 -6.69 -8.30
CA ALA A 266 0.02 -8.06 -7.81
C ALA A 266 -1.29 -8.83 -7.98
N THR A 267 -1.26 -10.01 -8.59
CA THR A 267 -2.44 -10.80 -8.93
C THR A 267 -2.47 -12.10 -8.14
N MET A 268 -3.64 -12.42 -7.58
CA MET A 268 -3.90 -13.60 -6.78
C MET A 268 -5.06 -14.39 -7.39
N VAL A 269 -4.94 -15.71 -7.45
CA VAL A 269 -6.04 -16.62 -7.78
C VAL A 269 -6.86 -16.89 -6.51
N ILE A 270 -8.17 -16.75 -6.58
CA ILE A 270 -9.09 -16.93 -5.45
C ILE A 270 -10.27 -17.78 -5.93
N ALA A 271 -10.82 -18.62 -5.05
CA ALA A 271 -12.06 -19.33 -5.35
C ALA A 271 -13.19 -18.34 -5.67
N PRO A 272 -14.04 -18.62 -6.67
CA PRO A 272 -15.24 -17.82 -6.88
C PRO A 272 -16.18 -17.91 -5.67
N GLY A 273 -16.84 -16.81 -5.32
CA GLY A 273 -17.69 -16.76 -4.15
C GLY A 273 -17.97 -15.34 -3.65
N THR A 274 -18.76 -15.25 -2.58
CA THR A 274 -18.95 -14.01 -1.83
C THR A 274 -18.37 -14.18 -0.44
N TYR A 275 -17.46 -13.28 -0.08
CA TYR A 275 -16.66 -13.36 1.12
C TYR A 275 -17.02 -12.25 2.09
N THR A 276 -17.38 -12.61 3.33
CA THR A 276 -17.63 -11.66 4.40
C THR A 276 -16.36 -11.44 5.23
N ASN A 277 -16.26 -10.25 5.82
CA ASN A 277 -15.09 -9.86 6.63
C ASN A 277 -13.77 -10.08 5.85
N PHE A 278 -13.79 -9.73 4.57
CA PHE A 278 -12.67 -9.91 3.66
C PHE A 278 -11.60 -8.88 4.03
N LYS A 279 -10.45 -9.34 4.53
CA LYS A 279 -9.34 -8.49 4.95
C LYS A 279 -8.18 -8.63 3.99
N VAL A 280 -7.55 -7.51 3.68
CA VAL A 280 -6.32 -7.44 2.89
C VAL A 280 -5.25 -6.78 3.74
N GLN A 281 -4.20 -7.52 4.06
CA GLN A 281 -2.99 -7.03 4.72
C GLN A 281 -1.88 -6.85 3.68
N TYR A 282 -1.34 -5.64 3.60
CA TYR A 282 -0.18 -5.30 2.78
C TYR A 282 1.04 -5.20 3.69
N ILE A 283 2.04 -6.07 3.50
CA ILE A 283 3.19 -6.20 4.40
C ILE A 283 4.43 -5.60 3.74
N PHE A 284 5.19 -4.82 4.52
CA PHE A 284 6.40 -4.12 4.08
C PHE A 284 7.64 -4.58 4.84
N GLY A 285 8.29 -5.62 4.31
CA GLY A 285 9.46 -6.23 4.94
C GLY A 285 9.04 -7.15 6.08
N SER A 286 9.02 -6.63 7.31
CA SER A 286 8.59 -7.36 8.51
C SER A 286 7.07 -7.49 8.60
N ILE A 287 6.58 -8.61 9.12
CA ILE A 287 5.14 -8.85 9.36
C ILE A 287 4.51 -7.86 10.35
N SER A 288 5.31 -7.16 11.16
CA SER A 288 4.83 -6.08 12.04
C SER A 288 4.51 -4.79 11.28
N ASN A 289 5.07 -4.61 10.09
CA ASN A 289 4.95 -3.40 9.29
C ASN A 289 3.92 -3.65 8.19
N PHE A 290 2.64 -3.50 8.53
CA PHE A 290 1.55 -3.76 7.61
C PHE A 290 0.46 -2.69 7.67
N ILE A 291 -0.31 -2.62 6.59
CA ILE A 291 -1.59 -1.92 6.54
C ILE A 291 -2.67 -2.97 6.29
N GLU A 292 -3.69 -3.02 7.16
CA GLU A 292 -4.85 -3.89 6.99
C GLU A 292 -6.07 -3.07 6.56
N LYS A 293 -6.79 -3.58 5.55
CA LYS A 293 -8.10 -3.08 5.16
C LYS A 293 -9.13 -4.19 5.24
N THR A 294 -10.21 -3.93 5.96
CA THR A 294 -11.38 -4.82 6.06
C THR A 294 -12.50 -4.33 5.16
N TYR A 295 -13.06 -5.25 4.38
CA TYR A 295 -14.22 -5.07 3.53
C TYR A 295 -15.37 -5.92 4.09
N PRO A 296 -16.58 -5.34 4.31
CA PRO A 296 -17.69 -6.10 4.85
C PRO A 296 -18.08 -7.30 3.99
N SER A 297 -18.05 -7.12 2.66
CA SER A 297 -18.34 -8.17 1.69
C SER A 297 -17.62 -7.92 0.36
N VAL A 298 -17.07 -8.97 -0.25
CA VAL A 298 -16.44 -8.95 -1.57
C VAL A 298 -16.86 -10.18 -2.37
N THR A 299 -17.47 -9.96 -3.53
CA THR A 299 -17.79 -11.02 -4.49
C THR A 299 -16.70 -11.16 -5.56
N PHE A 300 -16.30 -12.39 -5.83
CA PHE A 300 -15.45 -12.83 -6.94
C PHE A 300 -16.25 -13.76 -7.86
N ILE A 301 -16.30 -13.42 -9.15
CA ILE A 301 -17.08 -14.14 -10.16
C ILE A 301 -16.12 -15.00 -10.97
N ALA A 302 -16.51 -16.25 -11.25
CA ALA A 302 -15.73 -17.16 -12.09
C ALA A 302 -15.39 -16.52 -13.44
N GLY A 303 -14.13 -16.68 -13.84
CA GLY A 303 -13.49 -16.08 -15.02
C GLY A 303 -13.09 -14.62 -14.88
N ARG A 304 -13.52 -13.92 -13.83
CA ARG A 304 -13.35 -12.47 -13.73
C ARG A 304 -12.25 -12.05 -12.77
N ASN A 305 -11.59 -10.96 -13.14
CA ASN A 305 -10.69 -10.21 -12.27
C ASN A 305 -11.43 -9.13 -11.50
N LYS A 306 -11.02 -8.89 -10.26
CA LYS A 306 -11.44 -7.74 -9.45
C LYS A 306 -10.23 -6.91 -9.03
N LYS A 307 -10.22 -5.64 -9.45
CA LYS A 307 -9.24 -4.66 -8.95
C LYS A 307 -9.54 -4.32 -7.49
N ILE A 308 -8.51 -4.40 -6.65
CA ILE A 308 -8.51 -3.92 -5.26
C ILE A 308 -7.39 -2.90 -5.15
N SER A 309 -7.74 -1.62 -5.19
CA SER A 309 -6.77 -0.52 -5.07
C SER A 309 -7.00 0.23 -3.76
N GLN A 310 -5.91 0.63 -3.11
CA GLN A 310 -5.94 1.26 -1.80
C GLN A 310 -4.89 2.37 -1.75
N ASP A 311 -5.31 3.58 -1.41
CA ASP A 311 -4.40 4.64 -0.96
C ASP A 311 -3.92 4.28 0.46
N MET A 312 -2.63 4.09 0.62
CA MET A 312 -2.02 3.69 1.88
C MET A 312 -1.94 4.83 2.88
N GLN A 313 -1.95 6.09 2.42
CA GLN A 313 -1.89 7.28 3.26
C GLN A 313 -0.73 7.27 4.28
N ILE A 314 0.36 6.58 3.95
CA ILE A 314 1.60 6.57 4.70
C ILE A 314 2.21 7.95 4.60
N MET A 315 2.38 8.58 5.75
CA MET A 315 3.07 9.85 5.86
C MET A 315 4.58 9.61 5.99
N ASP A 316 5.36 10.46 5.32
CA ASP A 316 6.79 10.54 5.49
C ASP A 316 7.12 11.56 6.58
N TYR A 317 7.58 11.06 7.72
CA TYR A 317 8.07 11.84 8.85
C TYR A 317 9.59 11.80 8.96
N SER A 318 10.30 11.53 7.86
CA SER A 318 11.75 11.65 7.77
C SER A 318 12.13 13.13 7.93
N THR A 319 12.10 13.58 9.18
CA THR A 319 12.48 14.92 9.57
C THR A 319 13.96 14.91 9.87
N LYS A 320 14.64 15.94 9.37
CA LYS A 320 16.00 16.23 9.79
C LYS A 320 15.95 16.83 11.19
N PHE A 321 16.83 16.36 12.06
CA PHE A 321 17.04 16.97 13.35
C PHE A 321 17.96 18.18 13.18
N TYR A 322 17.68 19.27 13.86
CA TYR A 322 18.52 20.46 13.87
C TYR A 322 18.77 20.89 15.31
N MET A 323 19.97 21.39 15.60
CA MET A 323 20.09 22.37 16.68
C MET A 323 19.25 23.60 16.33
N TRP A 324 18.77 24.35 17.31
CA TRP A 324 17.78 25.42 17.06
C TRP A 324 18.28 26.41 16.01
N ASP A 325 17.50 26.54 14.93
CA ASP A 325 17.78 27.39 13.78
C ASP A 325 19.17 27.22 13.15
N ALA A 326 19.75 26.02 13.23
CA ALA A 326 21.02 25.71 12.57
C ALA A 326 20.87 25.69 11.04
N LYS A 327 21.96 25.99 10.33
CA LYS A 327 22.01 25.99 8.85
C LYS A 327 21.93 24.57 8.25
N TYR A 328 22.59 23.61 8.89
CA TYR A 328 22.63 22.22 8.46
C TYR A 328 22.07 21.28 9.53
N HIS A 329 21.59 20.11 9.12
CA HIS A 329 21.02 19.15 10.07
C HIS A 329 22.11 18.54 10.97
N TYR A 330 21.67 18.03 12.12
CA TYR A 330 22.49 17.62 13.26
C TYR A 330 23.63 16.65 12.90
N TRP A 331 23.40 15.77 11.92
CA TRP A 331 24.37 14.78 11.41
C TRP A 331 24.83 15.04 9.97
N TYR A 332 24.77 16.29 9.48
CA TYR A 332 25.19 16.62 8.12
C TYR A 332 26.65 16.20 7.88
N ASN A 333 26.90 15.48 6.77
CA ASN A 333 28.15 14.81 6.40
C ASN A 333 28.63 13.69 7.35
N HIS A 334 27.78 13.25 8.29
CA HIS A 334 28.10 12.24 9.30
C HIS A 334 27.02 11.15 9.36
N ILE A 335 26.45 10.77 8.22
CA ILE A 335 25.41 9.73 8.08
C ILE A 335 25.90 8.60 7.17
N LEU A 336 25.76 7.36 7.63
CA LEU A 336 25.99 6.14 6.84
C LEU A 336 24.85 5.88 5.85
N PRO A 337 25.04 5.03 4.81
CA PRO A 337 23.98 4.72 3.84
C PRO A 337 22.66 4.20 4.43
N ASP A 338 22.71 3.61 5.63
CA ASP A 338 21.56 3.12 6.38
C ASP A 338 20.79 4.20 7.16
N GLY A 339 21.30 5.44 7.20
CA GLY A 339 20.68 6.58 7.88
C GLY A 339 21.16 6.83 9.31
N THR A 340 22.06 5.99 9.84
CA THR A 340 22.61 6.16 11.19
C THR A 340 23.84 7.06 11.21
N PRO A 341 24.17 7.70 12.35
CA PRO A 341 25.42 8.45 12.49
C PRO A 341 26.65 7.58 12.24
N ASP A 342 27.65 8.10 11.54
CA ASP A 342 28.93 7.41 11.29
C ASP A 342 29.73 7.14 12.56
N ASN A 343 29.70 8.10 13.49
CA ASN A 343 30.27 8.03 14.83
C ASN A 343 29.48 8.96 15.75
N ILE A 344 29.06 8.43 16.90
CA ILE A 344 28.26 9.19 17.88
C ILE A 344 28.96 10.46 18.37
N ASN A 345 30.29 10.53 18.34
CA ASN A 345 31.07 11.69 18.78
C ASN A 345 31.13 12.83 17.74
N ASN A 346 30.64 12.60 16.51
CA ASN A 346 30.63 13.60 15.44
C ASN A 346 29.43 14.56 15.53
N PHE A 347 28.71 14.60 16.65
CA PHE A 347 27.70 15.62 16.90
C PHE A 347 28.36 17.02 16.99
N PRO A 348 27.63 18.11 16.73
CA PRO A 348 28.21 19.45 16.81
C PRO A 348 28.61 19.79 18.27
N GLN A 349 29.84 20.25 18.49
CA GLN A 349 30.40 20.45 19.84
C GLN A 349 30.53 21.92 20.25
N ASP A 350 30.77 22.82 19.30
CA ASP A 350 30.89 24.27 19.51
C ASP A 350 30.48 25.07 18.26
N ASN A 351 30.56 26.40 18.35
CA ASN A 351 30.12 27.33 17.31
C ASN A 351 31.05 27.45 16.08
N SER A 352 32.17 26.72 16.05
CA SER A 352 32.95 26.55 14.82
C SER A 352 32.28 25.56 13.84
N ASP A 353 31.38 24.71 14.34
CA ASP A 353 30.63 23.77 13.52
C ASP A 353 29.47 24.46 12.80
N PRO A 354 29.33 24.33 11.47
CA PRO A 354 28.24 24.98 10.73
C PRO A 354 26.84 24.40 11.03
N ARG A 355 26.76 23.32 11.80
CA ARG A 355 25.52 22.74 12.34
C ARG A 355 25.14 23.29 13.72
N TRP A 356 25.95 24.18 14.29
CA TRP A 356 25.67 24.81 15.58
C TRP A 356 24.39 25.65 15.53
N TYR A 357 23.73 25.80 16.69
CA TYR A 357 22.51 26.60 16.78
C TYR A 357 22.78 28.08 16.54
N HIS A 358 21.72 28.80 16.19
CA HIS A 358 21.76 30.25 16.07
C HIS A 358 21.87 30.92 17.45
N GLU A 359 23.05 31.51 17.70
CA GLU A 359 23.37 32.20 18.95
C GLU A 359 22.75 33.61 19.01
N GLY A 360 22.52 34.11 20.23
CA GLY A 360 21.97 35.44 20.46
C GLY A 360 20.84 35.45 21.50
N THR A 361 20.49 36.65 21.96
CA THR A 361 19.46 36.87 22.98
C THR A 361 18.15 37.31 22.33
N ALA A 362 17.03 36.79 22.82
CA ALA A 362 15.71 37.18 22.33
C ALA A 362 15.38 38.67 22.59
N PRO A 363 14.59 39.34 21.73
CA PRO A 363 13.93 38.78 20.54
C PRO A 363 14.93 38.45 19.44
N LEU A 364 14.95 37.17 19.02
CA LEU A 364 15.86 36.63 18.03
C LEU A 364 15.01 35.83 17.04
N ALA A 365 14.96 36.32 15.81
CA ALA A 365 14.20 35.70 14.75
C ALA A 365 14.97 34.50 14.17
N ALA A 366 14.28 33.39 13.98
CA ALA A 366 14.80 32.27 13.20
C ALA A 366 14.92 32.66 11.71
N THR A 367 16.02 32.30 11.05
CA THR A 367 16.32 32.64 9.64
C THR A 367 16.74 31.43 8.80
N GLN A 368 16.97 30.28 9.43
CA GLN A 368 17.47 29.06 8.79
C GLN A 368 16.43 27.93 8.93
N SER A 369 16.78 26.82 9.59
CA SER A 369 15.94 25.62 9.70
C SER A 369 14.63 25.84 10.45
N CYS A 370 14.57 26.81 11.36
CA CYS A 370 13.37 27.07 12.15
C CYS A 370 12.52 28.22 11.60
N LYS A 371 12.90 28.86 10.49
CA LYS A 371 12.22 30.07 9.98
C LYS A 371 10.73 29.85 9.66
N ASP A 372 10.37 28.64 9.23
CA ASP A 372 9.00 28.27 8.83
C ASP A 372 8.26 27.51 9.96
N CYS A 373 8.92 27.31 11.12
CA CYS A 373 8.29 26.71 12.29
C CYS A 373 7.29 27.69 12.93
N PRO A 374 6.23 27.17 13.59
CA PRO A 374 5.34 28.03 14.38
C PRO A 374 6.13 28.81 15.43
N ASN A 375 5.78 30.07 15.63
CA ASN A 375 6.33 30.85 16.74
C ASN A 375 5.67 30.46 18.07
N VAL A 376 6.19 30.98 19.20
CA VAL A 376 5.65 30.64 20.53
C VAL A 376 4.18 31.02 20.72
N ASN A 377 3.69 32.09 20.10
CA ASN A 377 2.29 32.50 20.18
C ASN A 377 1.39 31.49 19.42
N GLU A 378 1.79 31.07 18.22
CA GLU A 378 1.11 30.01 17.47
C GLU A 378 1.07 28.70 18.24
N LEU A 379 2.18 28.30 18.86
CA LEU A 379 2.22 27.10 19.71
C LEU A 379 1.24 27.20 20.88
N TRP A 380 1.10 28.38 21.49
CA TRP A 380 0.13 28.62 22.54
C TRP A 380 -1.31 28.43 22.03
N TRP A 381 -1.64 29.00 20.86
CA TRP A 381 -2.94 28.79 20.20
C TRP A 381 -3.22 27.32 19.92
N TYR A 382 -2.25 26.57 19.38
CA TYR A 382 -2.41 25.13 19.16
C TYR A 382 -2.63 24.36 20.47
N THR A 383 -1.88 24.66 21.53
CA THR A 383 -2.06 24.00 22.84
C THR A 383 -3.45 24.29 23.44
N LYS A 384 -3.88 25.55 23.46
CA LYS A 384 -5.11 25.95 24.17
C LYS A 384 -6.36 25.75 23.33
N LYS A 385 -6.34 26.17 22.06
CA LYS A 385 -7.50 26.23 21.15
C LYS A 385 -7.42 25.29 19.95
N GLY A 386 -6.27 24.66 19.72
CA GLY A 386 -6.06 23.67 18.65
C GLY A 386 -6.70 22.31 18.88
N ASP A 387 -7.45 22.14 19.97
CA ASP A 387 -8.16 20.89 20.33
C ASP A 387 -7.30 19.63 20.13
N PRO A 388 -6.18 19.48 20.86
CA PRO A 388 -5.28 18.35 20.71
C PRO A 388 -5.93 17.01 21.10
N HIS A 389 -5.80 15.98 20.25
CA HIS A 389 -6.19 14.59 20.56
C HIS A 389 -5.01 13.63 20.35
N LEU A 390 -4.71 12.83 21.38
CA LEU A 390 -3.65 11.83 21.30
C LEU A 390 -4.12 10.60 20.51
N GLU A 391 -3.51 10.34 19.36
CA GLU A 391 -3.62 9.07 18.67
C GLU A 391 -2.68 8.07 19.33
N ASN A 392 -3.22 6.95 19.81
CA ASN A 392 -2.50 5.88 20.49
C ASN A 392 -2.69 4.52 19.80
N ARG A 393 -3.01 4.56 18.50
CA ARG A 393 -3.04 3.39 17.63
C ARG A 393 -1.76 3.32 16.82
N TRP A 394 -1.33 2.09 16.56
CA TRP A 394 -0.26 1.82 15.62
C TRP A 394 -0.58 2.38 14.24
N GLN A 395 0.28 3.26 13.75
CA GLN A 395 0.23 3.80 12.40
C GLN A 395 1.54 3.49 11.69
N LEU A 396 1.45 2.90 10.50
CA LEU A 396 2.61 2.70 9.66
C LEU A 396 3.04 4.04 9.08
N ALA A 397 4.27 4.46 9.36
CA ALA A 397 4.85 5.69 8.83
C ALA A 397 6.24 5.43 8.27
N TYR A 398 6.68 6.29 7.36
CA TYR A 398 8.06 6.30 6.90
C TYR A 398 8.87 7.26 7.77
N TYR A 399 9.88 6.72 8.45
CA TYR A 399 10.71 7.49 9.38
C TYR A 399 12.12 6.90 9.41
N ASN A 400 13.14 7.77 9.41
CA ASN A 400 14.55 7.40 9.43
C ASN A 400 14.92 6.36 8.36
N GLY A 401 14.45 6.58 7.13
CA GLY A 401 14.78 5.72 5.99
C GLY A 401 14.01 4.39 5.91
N ARG A 402 13.15 4.07 6.88
CA ARG A 402 12.41 2.79 6.96
C ARG A 402 10.92 2.99 7.24
N LEU A 403 10.09 2.03 6.81
CA LEU A 403 8.73 1.91 7.30
C LEU A 403 8.75 1.27 8.69
N GLN A 404 8.04 1.86 9.63
CA GLN A 404 7.86 1.32 10.96
C GLN A 404 6.52 1.74 11.55
N GLN A 405 5.98 0.90 12.42
CA GLN A 405 4.82 1.28 13.22
C GLN A 405 5.23 2.35 14.24
N ILE A 406 4.51 3.46 14.25
CA ILE A 406 4.58 4.51 15.29
C ILE A 406 3.33 4.34 16.16
N TYR A 407 3.52 4.30 17.48
CA TYR A 407 2.42 4.07 18.41
C TYR A 407 1.66 5.34 18.80
N TYR A 408 2.36 6.47 18.87
CA TYR A 408 1.79 7.74 19.30
C TYR A 408 1.91 8.85 18.27
N GLY A 409 0.88 9.69 18.20
CA GLY A 409 0.90 10.98 17.52
C GLY A 409 -0.21 11.89 18.00
N LEU A 410 -0.26 13.09 17.46
CA LEU A 410 -1.14 14.14 17.91
C LEU A 410 -1.92 14.71 16.73
N TRP A 411 -3.24 14.70 16.84
CA TRP A 411 -4.10 15.48 15.98
C TRP A 411 -4.24 16.90 16.53
N LEU A 412 -4.02 17.91 15.68
CA LEU A 412 -4.22 19.32 15.97
C LEU A 412 -5.12 19.95 14.92
N ARG A 413 -6.05 20.81 15.33
CA ARG A 413 -6.88 21.59 14.39
C ARG A 413 -6.00 22.47 13.52
N LYS A 414 -6.37 22.56 12.24
CA LYS A 414 -5.78 23.50 11.27
C LYS A 414 -6.02 24.96 11.67
N LYS A 415 -5.12 25.86 11.25
CA LYS A 415 -5.18 27.33 11.38
C LYS A 415 -6.58 27.86 11.09
N SER A 416 -7.12 27.51 9.92
CA SER A 416 -8.44 27.96 9.46
C SER A 416 -9.57 27.48 10.37
N THR A 417 -9.51 26.23 10.83
CA THR A 417 -10.49 25.63 11.75
C THR A 417 -10.46 26.32 13.11
N ILE A 418 -9.27 26.61 13.65
CA ILE A 418 -9.15 27.33 14.94
C ILE A 418 -9.80 28.71 14.82
N VAL A 419 -9.42 29.49 13.79
CA VAL A 419 -9.97 30.85 13.57
C VAL A 419 -11.50 30.80 13.42
N ALA A 420 -12.03 29.87 12.62
CA ALA A 420 -13.46 29.73 12.41
C ALA A 420 -14.19 29.37 13.72
N TYR A 421 -13.63 28.45 14.51
CA TYR A 421 -14.19 28.04 15.79
C TYR A 421 -14.26 29.20 16.78
N LEU A 422 -13.18 29.98 16.92
CA LEU A 422 -13.11 31.12 17.84
C LEU A 422 -14.14 32.20 17.49
N LYS A 423 -14.32 32.51 16.20
CA LYS A 423 -15.34 33.47 15.73
C LYS A 423 -16.75 32.99 16.03
N ALA A 424 -17.04 31.72 15.72
CA ALA A 424 -18.39 31.19 15.82
C ALA A 424 -18.83 30.87 17.27
N ASN A 425 -17.88 30.52 18.15
CA ASN A 425 -18.21 29.93 19.45
C ASN A 425 -17.65 30.72 20.66
N GLU A 426 -16.58 31.48 20.49
CA GLU A 426 -15.90 32.16 21.61
C GLU A 426 -15.97 33.69 21.53
N GLY A 427 -16.75 34.23 20.59
CA GLY A 427 -17.02 35.67 20.49
C GLY A 427 -15.84 36.50 19.96
N TYR A 428 -14.85 35.87 19.31
CA TYR A 428 -13.74 36.59 18.71
C TYR A 428 -14.19 37.42 17.50
N PRO A 429 -13.52 38.53 17.18
CA PRO A 429 -13.91 39.42 16.09
C PRO A 429 -13.97 38.70 14.73
N ALA A 430 -14.96 39.06 13.91
CA ALA A 430 -15.09 38.52 12.55
C ALA A 430 -13.87 38.81 11.66
N SER A 431 -13.11 39.87 11.98
CA SER A 431 -11.85 40.23 11.32
C SER A 431 -10.65 39.38 11.73
N LEU A 432 -10.74 38.57 12.80
CA LEU A 432 -9.62 37.78 13.30
C LEU A 432 -9.00 36.92 12.19
N THR A 433 -7.69 37.00 12.03
CA THR A 433 -6.92 36.14 11.14
C THR A 433 -5.85 35.39 11.94
N TRP A 434 -5.28 34.35 11.34
CA TRP A 434 -4.13 33.68 11.94
C TRP A 434 -2.89 34.60 12.02
N ASN A 435 -2.77 35.59 11.15
CA ASN A 435 -1.67 36.56 11.21
C ASN A 435 -1.75 37.43 12.48
N ASP A 436 -2.96 37.77 12.95
CA ASP A 436 -3.12 38.47 14.23
C ASP A 436 -2.69 37.57 15.40
N MET A 437 -3.03 36.28 15.32
CA MET A 437 -2.69 35.26 16.32
C MET A 437 -1.20 34.92 16.39
N LYS A 438 -0.45 35.18 15.31
CA LYS A 438 1.02 35.08 15.31
C LYS A 438 1.67 36.15 16.17
N GLU A 439 1.06 37.32 16.30
CA GLU A 439 1.65 38.46 16.99
C GLU A 439 1.51 38.37 18.51
N ALA A 440 0.45 37.73 19.01
CA ALA A 440 0.23 37.53 20.43
C ALA A 440 -0.77 36.41 20.72
N TYR A 441 -0.83 36.00 21.99
CA TYR A 441 -1.92 35.19 22.54
C TYR A 441 -2.80 36.03 23.47
N TRP A 442 -4.11 35.75 23.47
CA TRP A 442 -5.06 36.26 24.45
C TRP A 442 -6.15 35.21 24.67
N ASP A 443 -6.57 35.00 25.92
CA ASP A 443 -7.42 33.84 26.24
C ASP A 443 -8.90 34.03 25.85
N THR A 444 -9.36 35.28 25.94
CA THR A 444 -10.72 35.72 25.58
C THR A 444 -10.63 37.01 24.75
N PRO A 445 -11.65 37.37 23.95
CA PRO A 445 -11.62 38.54 23.06
C PRO A 445 -11.28 39.88 23.73
N THR A 446 -11.42 39.98 25.06
CA THR A 446 -11.14 41.19 25.84
C THR A 446 -9.91 41.05 26.75
N ALA A 447 -9.24 39.91 26.75
CA ALA A 447 -8.05 39.68 27.56
C ALA A 447 -6.86 40.49 27.02
N PRO A 448 -5.89 40.88 27.88
CA PRO A 448 -4.66 41.49 27.41
C PRO A 448 -3.89 40.56 26.46
N HIS A 449 -3.35 41.15 25.40
CA HIS A 449 -2.51 40.43 24.44
C HIS A 449 -1.12 40.25 25.03
N VAL A 450 -0.58 39.03 24.95
CA VAL A 450 0.75 38.69 25.41
C VAL A 450 1.58 38.18 24.24
N ASP A 451 2.69 38.88 23.94
CA ASP A 451 3.67 38.41 22.96
C ASP A 451 4.78 37.60 23.67
N GLY A 452 4.73 36.28 23.50
CA GLY A 452 5.71 35.35 24.06
C GLY A 452 7.11 35.48 23.44
N ARG A 453 7.25 36.19 22.31
CA ARG A 453 8.53 36.41 21.63
C ARG A 453 9.39 37.47 22.33
N THR A 454 8.75 38.39 23.06
CA THR A 454 9.42 39.47 23.79
C THR A 454 9.34 39.28 25.31
N THR A 455 8.31 38.58 25.79
CA THR A 455 8.09 38.33 27.22
C THR A 455 8.12 36.84 27.49
N SER A 456 8.94 36.38 28.46
CA SER A 456 9.02 34.95 28.76
C SER A 456 7.68 34.46 29.33
N VAL A 457 6.97 33.66 28.54
CA VAL A 457 5.70 33.04 28.92
C VAL A 457 5.90 31.63 29.44
N TYR A 458 5.18 31.28 30.51
CA TYR A 458 5.06 29.91 30.99
C TYR A 458 3.69 29.35 30.61
N LEU A 459 3.70 28.19 29.96
CA LEU A 459 2.50 27.53 29.50
C LEU A 459 2.22 26.29 30.31
N GLU A 460 1.13 26.34 31.06
CA GLU A 460 0.64 25.15 31.75
C GLU A 460 0.38 24.04 30.75
N ARG A 461 0.91 22.88 31.10
CA ARG A 461 0.68 21.62 30.41
C ARG A 461 -0.80 21.29 30.43
N LYS A 462 -1.36 20.97 29.26
CA LYS A 462 -2.76 20.63 29.08
C LYS A 462 -2.90 19.11 28.97
N HIS A 463 -3.74 18.51 29.83
CA HIS A 463 -4.14 17.12 29.66
C HIS A 463 -5.10 17.01 28.47
N ILE A 464 -4.96 15.97 27.64
CA ILE A 464 -5.67 15.82 26.37
C ILE A 464 -6.43 14.50 26.29
N PRO A 465 -7.56 14.47 25.56
CA PRO A 465 -8.26 13.22 25.24
C PRO A 465 -7.42 12.32 24.33
N SER A 466 -7.80 11.05 24.28
CA SER A 466 -7.23 10.08 23.34
C SER A 466 -8.26 9.65 22.31
N GLY A 467 -7.80 9.42 21.09
CA GLY A 467 -8.60 8.97 19.97
C GLY A 467 -8.45 9.87 18.75
N THR A 468 -8.96 9.40 17.62
CA THR A 468 -9.07 10.22 16.41
C THR A 468 -10.19 11.24 16.61
N PRO A 469 -10.00 12.53 16.25
CA PRO A 469 -11.07 13.51 16.24
C PRO A 469 -12.26 13.06 15.36
N ALA A 470 -13.46 13.51 15.70
CA ALA A 470 -14.68 13.16 14.97
C ALA A 470 -14.64 13.56 13.49
N ASN A 471 -13.99 14.69 13.17
CA ASN A 471 -13.83 15.22 11.81
C ASN A 471 -12.35 15.37 11.45
N PRO A 472 -11.64 14.30 11.05
CA PRO A 472 -10.20 14.37 10.78
C PRO A 472 -9.78 15.39 9.71
N ALA A 473 -10.69 15.77 8.80
CA ALA A 473 -10.43 16.75 7.76
C ALA A 473 -10.09 18.15 8.31
N ASP A 474 -10.58 18.47 9.51
CA ASP A 474 -10.35 19.75 10.19
C ASP A 474 -9.00 19.80 10.93
N TYR A 475 -8.29 18.67 10.96
CA TYR A 475 -7.07 18.45 11.73
C TYR A 475 -5.91 18.07 10.80
N PHE A 476 -4.70 18.23 11.31
CA PHE A 476 -3.48 17.63 10.77
C PHE A 476 -2.81 16.80 11.87
N PHE A 477 -1.94 15.88 11.46
CA PHE A 477 -1.29 14.94 12.36
C PHE A 477 0.20 15.24 12.50
N ILE A 478 0.70 15.17 13.73
CA ILE A 478 2.13 15.24 14.05
C ILE A 478 2.51 13.97 14.82
N PRO A 479 3.53 13.21 14.38
CA PRO A 479 3.93 11.99 15.08
C PRO A 479 4.64 12.31 16.41
N ILE A 480 4.69 11.35 17.34
CA ILE A 480 5.65 11.42 18.45
C ILE A 480 6.93 10.72 17.99
N ILE A 481 7.94 11.52 17.67
CA ILE A 481 9.27 11.05 17.25
C ILE A 481 10.33 11.49 18.25
N SER A 482 11.47 10.80 18.22
CA SER A 482 12.56 11.02 19.16
C SER A 482 13.25 12.36 18.89
N TYR A 483 14.25 12.67 19.72
CA TYR A 483 15.13 13.81 19.55
C TYR A 483 16.50 13.47 20.12
N TYR A 484 17.52 14.19 19.68
CA TYR A 484 18.87 14.10 20.21
C TYR A 484 19.03 15.02 21.42
N LYS A 485 19.46 14.44 22.53
CA LYS A 485 19.96 15.17 23.69
C LYS A 485 21.30 15.84 23.36
N GLN A 486 21.73 16.72 24.27
CA GLN A 486 23.12 17.16 24.30
C GLN A 486 24.05 15.95 24.33
N GLY A 487 25.10 15.95 23.50
CA GLY A 487 26.04 14.84 23.38
C GLY A 487 25.69 13.81 22.31
N GLY A 488 24.67 14.07 21.47
CA GLY A 488 24.39 13.26 20.28
C GLY A 488 23.63 11.96 20.53
N ASN A 489 23.23 11.66 21.77
CA ASN A 489 22.40 10.48 22.05
C ASN A 489 20.92 10.76 21.78
N LEU A 490 20.24 9.80 21.14
CA LEU A 490 18.77 9.82 21.09
C LEU A 490 18.22 9.62 22.50
N ASP A 491 17.17 10.35 22.84
CA ASP A 491 16.49 10.17 24.13
C ASP A 491 15.82 8.79 24.22
N TYR A 492 15.15 8.38 23.14
CA TYR A 492 14.54 7.06 22.99
C TYR A 492 14.75 6.52 21.58
N GLU A 493 14.98 5.22 21.48
CA GLU A 493 15.01 4.48 20.22
C GLU A 493 13.87 3.45 20.19
N GLY A 494 13.26 3.28 19.01
CA GLY A 494 12.19 2.30 18.78
C GLY A 494 10.79 2.90 18.68
N SER A 495 9.79 2.02 18.69
CA SER A 495 8.42 2.34 18.31
C SER A 495 7.52 2.86 19.45
N LEU A 496 8.04 2.90 20.68
CA LEU A 496 7.35 3.32 21.90
C LEU A 496 8.02 4.57 22.50
N ILE A 497 8.07 5.64 21.73
CA ILE A 497 8.60 6.93 22.20
C ILE A 497 7.47 7.67 22.94
N PRO A 498 7.59 7.92 24.26
CA PRO A 498 6.50 8.50 25.04
C PRO A 498 6.41 10.02 24.90
N TRP A 499 7.42 10.70 24.36
CA TRP A 499 7.43 12.16 24.24
C TRP A 499 8.20 12.68 23.03
N ALA A 500 7.78 13.85 22.56
CA ALA A 500 8.41 14.55 21.44
C ALA A 500 8.54 16.05 21.73
N TYR A 501 9.54 16.64 21.10
CA TYR A 501 9.75 18.09 21.07
C TYR A 501 9.87 18.54 19.62
N TYR A 502 9.24 19.67 19.29
CA TYR A 502 9.35 20.30 17.96
C TYR A 502 9.80 21.73 18.14
N TRP A 503 10.86 22.14 17.43
CA TRP A 503 11.34 23.51 17.55
C TRP A 503 10.30 24.52 17.11
N SER A 504 10.21 25.63 17.86
CA SER A 504 9.54 26.84 17.40
C SER A 504 10.53 27.75 16.66
N SER A 505 10.03 28.76 15.97
CA SER A 505 10.83 29.86 15.43
C SER A 505 11.24 30.92 16.48
N SER A 506 10.94 30.70 17.76
CA SER A 506 11.12 31.68 18.85
C SER A 506 12.17 31.25 19.87
N ALA A 507 13.21 32.07 20.01
CA ALA A 507 14.12 32.05 21.15
C ALA A 507 13.41 32.46 22.45
N THR A 508 13.93 32.03 23.61
CA THR A 508 13.35 32.38 24.92
C THR A 508 13.83 33.76 25.40
N PRO A 509 12.93 34.72 25.69
CA PRO A 509 13.30 36.01 26.27
C PRO A 509 14.10 35.86 27.56
N GLY A 510 15.23 36.57 27.64
CA GLY A 510 16.13 36.57 28.79
C GLY A 510 17.10 35.38 28.88
N ASP A 511 17.10 34.47 27.89
CA ASP A 511 18.01 33.32 27.85
C ASP A 511 18.69 33.22 26.47
N ASN A 512 20.02 33.30 26.46
CA ASN A 512 20.83 33.24 25.23
C ASN A 512 21.11 31.82 24.74
N THR A 513 20.71 30.80 25.50
CA THR A 513 20.93 29.37 25.19
C THR A 513 19.66 28.56 25.00
N ALA A 514 18.49 29.12 25.33
CA ALA A 514 17.21 28.42 25.22
C ALA A 514 16.30 28.95 24.10
N ALA A 515 15.47 28.06 23.59
CA ALA A 515 14.38 28.36 22.67
C ALA A 515 13.10 27.62 23.07
N TYR A 516 11.97 28.10 22.56
CA TYR A 516 10.69 27.45 22.76
C TYR A 516 10.56 26.20 21.87
N ALA A 517 9.93 25.17 22.40
CA ALA A 517 9.56 23.97 21.66
C ALA A 517 8.13 23.52 22.02
N PHE A 518 7.40 23.00 21.04
CA PHE A 518 6.17 22.29 21.31
C PHE A 518 6.48 20.95 21.96
N TYR A 519 5.79 20.61 23.04
CA TYR A 519 6.02 19.42 23.84
C TYR A 519 4.80 18.52 23.80
N ILE A 520 5.05 17.23 23.59
CA ILE A 520 4.04 16.17 23.62
C ILE A 520 4.54 15.08 24.56
N ASP A 521 3.68 14.64 25.47
CA ASP A 521 3.86 13.47 26.34
C ASP A 521 2.65 12.55 26.14
N GLY A 522 2.84 11.55 25.28
CA GLY A 522 1.83 10.55 24.97
C GLY A 522 1.53 9.62 26.15
N TYR A 523 2.48 9.41 27.07
CA TYR A 523 2.26 8.54 28.24
C TYR A 523 1.31 9.19 29.24
N ASN A 524 1.55 10.45 29.58
CA ASN A 524 0.70 11.20 30.51
C ASN A 524 -0.47 11.91 29.80
N ARG A 525 -0.55 11.83 28.46
CA ARG A 525 -1.55 12.52 27.62
C ARG A 525 -1.52 14.02 27.86
N ILE A 526 -0.36 14.61 27.71
CA ILE A 526 -0.12 16.02 27.95
C ILE A 526 0.49 16.66 26.71
N VAL A 527 0.07 17.90 26.42
CA VAL A 527 0.77 18.78 25.49
C VAL A 527 1.09 20.11 26.15
N GLY A 528 2.08 20.82 25.64
CA GLY A 528 2.41 22.15 26.11
C GLY A 528 3.50 22.81 25.29
N VAL A 529 4.01 23.91 25.81
CA VAL A 529 5.13 24.64 25.22
C VAL A 529 6.23 24.74 26.25
N GLN A 530 7.39 24.22 25.91
CA GLN A 530 8.54 24.14 26.78
C GLN A 530 9.47 25.33 26.50
N ARG A 531 9.79 26.11 27.54
CA ARG A 531 10.51 27.39 27.41
C ARG A 531 12.01 27.36 27.72
N THR A 532 12.50 26.33 28.41
CA THR A 532 13.89 26.25 28.88
C THR A 532 14.66 25.15 28.16
N LEU A 533 14.47 25.04 26.84
CA LEU A 533 15.06 23.97 26.05
C LEU A 533 16.33 24.45 25.36
N ASN A 534 17.45 23.84 25.75
CA ASN A 534 18.77 24.17 25.23
C ASN A 534 18.80 23.99 23.71
N ARG A 535 19.23 25.04 23.01
CA ARG A 535 19.30 25.12 21.56
C ARG A 535 20.24 24.10 20.93
N ASN A 536 21.18 23.53 21.70
CA ASN A 536 22.11 22.50 21.24
C ASN A 536 21.53 21.07 21.17
N ARG A 537 20.22 20.90 21.35
CA ARG A 537 19.55 19.60 21.15
C ARG A 537 19.15 19.42 19.69
N GLY A 538 19.24 18.21 19.16
CA GLY A 538 18.80 17.91 17.81
C GLY A 538 17.32 17.56 17.79
N MET A 539 16.45 18.49 17.41
CA MET A 539 15.00 18.27 17.36
C MET A 539 14.47 18.49 15.94
N PRO A 540 13.31 17.90 15.60
CA PRO A 540 12.61 18.24 14.37
C PRO A 540 12.30 19.74 14.31
N ALA A 541 12.65 20.36 13.20
CA ALA A 541 12.23 21.69 12.81
C ALA A 541 11.31 21.56 11.59
N ILE A 542 10.00 21.64 11.82
CA ILE A 542 8.99 21.47 10.77
C ILE A 542 7.96 22.61 10.83
N PRO A 543 7.41 23.04 9.69
CA PRO A 543 6.21 23.86 9.69
C PRO A 543 5.02 23.05 10.24
N PHE A 544 4.17 23.71 11.01
CA PHE A 544 2.84 23.18 11.31
C PHE A 544 1.94 23.72 10.21
N GLU A 545 1.40 22.81 9.38
CA GLU A 545 0.53 22.99 8.21
C GLU A 545 0.97 23.96 7.10
#